data_AF-A0A1M7YHD2-F1
#
_entry.id   AF-A0A1M7YHD2-F1
#
_cell.length_a   1.000
_cell.length_b   1.000
_cell.length_c   1.000
_cell.angle_alpha   90.00
_cell.angle_beta   90.00
_cell.angle_gamma   90.00
#
_symmetry.space_group_name_H-M   'P 1'
#
loop_
_entity.id
_entity.type
_entity.pdbx_description
1 polymer ?
#
loop_
_entity_poly.entity_id
_entity_poly.type
_entity_poly.pdbx_seq_one_letter_code
_entity_poly.pdbx_strand_id
1 'polypeptide(L)'
;MPPTIRNFSPPMSSTSSPPGVGRTGHIIKEIAEKTAEESGRKVSPFLSPGSVHGWELEEQFTLCSLLPLQSIGVALSSNGILIPFKSLSCMIGIGTGYSSSQVGTTCQVCSRNARCEMQQPTQGV
;
A
#
# COMPACT_ATOMS: atom_id res chain seq x y z
N MET A 1 15.03 0.50 20.23
CA MET A 1 14.44 -0.85 20.11
C MET A 1 13.82 -0.95 18.74
N PRO A 2 14.26 -1.87 17.85
CA PRO A 2 13.62 -2.03 16.55
C PRO A 2 12.27 -2.74 16.72
N PRO A 3 11.26 -2.44 15.88
CA PRO A 3 9.97 -3.13 15.95
C PRO A 3 10.13 -4.59 15.50
N THR A 4 9.67 -5.52 16.34
CA THR A 4 9.59 -6.95 16.01
C THR A 4 8.58 -7.15 14.89
N ILE A 5 9.05 -7.48 13.68
CA ILE A 5 8.19 -7.94 12.59
C ILE A 5 7.60 -9.29 13.03
N ARG A 6 6.30 -9.31 13.37
CA ARG A 6 5.57 -10.54 13.67
C ARG A 6 5.34 -11.29 12.35
N ASN A 7 5.70 -12.58 12.33
CA ASN A 7 5.32 -13.48 11.24
C ASN A 7 3.79 -13.57 11.16
N PHE A 8 3.22 -13.17 10.03
CA PHE A 8 1.79 -13.16 9.76
C PHE A 8 1.44 -14.27 8.76
N SER A 9 0.52 -15.16 9.15
CA SER A 9 -0.11 -16.12 8.25
C SER A 9 -1.46 -15.56 7.79
N PRO A 10 -1.68 -15.34 6.49
CA PRO A 10 -2.93 -14.75 6.00
C PRO A 10 -4.10 -15.75 6.05
N PRO A 11 -5.32 -15.32 6.39
CA PRO A 11 -6.51 -16.14 6.25
C PRO A 11 -6.88 -16.34 4.77
N MET A 12 -7.32 -17.55 4.40
CA MET A 12 -7.83 -17.88 3.08
C MET A 12 -9.33 -17.58 3.00
N SER A 13 -9.72 -16.54 2.27
CA SER A 13 -11.10 -16.26 1.88
C SER A 13 -11.23 -16.26 0.36
N SER A 14 -12.24 -16.99 -0.12
CA SER A 14 -12.47 -17.37 -1.52
C SER A 14 -13.27 -16.33 -2.29
N THR A 15 -12.58 -15.42 -2.97
CA THR A 15 -13.09 -14.70 -4.16
C THR A 15 -11.94 -14.57 -5.15
N SER A 16 -12.22 -14.59 -6.46
CA SER A 16 -11.25 -14.67 -7.56
C SER A 16 -10.08 -13.72 -7.35
N SER A 17 -8.99 -14.26 -6.82
CA SER A 17 -7.89 -13.47 -6.30
C SER A 17 -7.02 -13.00 -7.46
N PRO A 18 -6.70 -11.69 -7.56
CA PRO A 18 -5.82 -11.21 -8.62
C PRO A 18 -4.45 -11.88 -8.51
N PRO A 19 -3.90 -12.49 -9.58
CA PRO A 19 -2.64 -13.25 -9.49
C PRO A 19 -1.44 -12.35 -9.19
N GLY A 20 -0.43 -12.90 -8.51
CA GLY A 20 0.85 -12.24 -8.26
C GLY A 20 0.75 -10.99 -7.37
N VAL A 21 1.29 -9.86 -7.86
CA VAL A 21 1.40 -8.57 -7.14
C VAL A 21 0.03 -8.04 -6.69
N GLY A 22 -1.04 -8.32 -7.46
CA GLY A 22 -2.40 -7.93 -7.09
C GLY A 22 -2.87 -8.58 -5.78
N ARG A 23 -2.58 -9.88 -5.58
CA ARG A 23 -2.90 -10.59 -4.32
C ARG A 23 -2.12 -10.00 -3.15
N THR A 24 -0.83 -9.69 -3.35
CA THR A 24 -0.01 -9.05 -2.32
C THR A 24 -0.60 -7.72 -1.88
N GLY A 25 -1.02 -6.88 -2.84
CA GLY A 25 -1.68 -5.60 -2.54
C GLY A 25 -2.97 -5.80 -1.75
N HIS A 26 -3.78 -6.80 -2.08
CA HIS A 26 -5.00 -7.12 -1.34
C HIS A 26 -4.71 -7.55 0.11
N ILE A 27 -3.76 -8.46 0.32
CA ILE A 27 -3.36 -8.94 1.66
C ILE A 27 -2.86 -7.77 2.53
N ILE A 28 -2.05 -6.86 1.97
CA ILE A 28 -1.54 -5.71 2.73
C ILE A 28 -2.69 -4.79 3.19
N LYS A 29 -3.73 -4.62 2.37
CA LYS A 29 -4.93 -3.86 2.77
C LYS A 29 -5.65 -4.54 3.92
N GLU A 30 -5.94 -5.85 3.81
CA GLU A 30 -6.60 -6.61 4.88
C GLU A 30 -5.83 -6.53 6.21
N ILE A 31 -4.50 -6.61 6.16
CA ILE A 31 -3.65 -6.47 7.35
C ILE A 31 -3.81 -5.08 7.97
N ALA A 32 -3.79 -4.02 7.15
CA ALA A 32 -3.89 -2.65 7.64
C ALA A 32 -5.27 -2.36 8.25
N GLU A 33 -6.35 -2.82 7.60
CA GLU A 33 -7.73 -2.65 8.07
C GLU A 33 -7.94 -3.38 9.39
N LYS A 34 -7.50 -4.63 9.50
CA LYS A 34 -7.55 -5.40 10.75
C LYS A 34 -6.75 -4.75 11.87
N THR A 35 -5.54 -4.27 11.57
CA THR A 35 -4.68 -3.58 12.55
C THR A 35 -5.34 -2.29 13.05
N ALA A 36 -6.02 -1.56 12.16
CA ALA A 36 -6.76 -0.36 12.52
C ALA A 36 -7.99 -0.69 13.39
N GLU A 37 -8.76 -1.72 13.03
CA GLU A 37 -9.90 -2.20 13.81
C GLU A 37 -9.50 -2.59 15.24
N GLU A 38 -8.47 -3.43 15.40
CA GLU A 38 -7.96 -3.88 16.70
C GLU A 38 -7.47 -2.74 17.60
N SER A 39 -7.10 -1.61 17.00
CA SER A 39 -6.61 -0.42 17.72
C SER A 39 -7.62 0.74 17.79
N GLY A 40 -8.85 0.53 17.31
CA GLY A 40 -9.89 1.57 17.26
C GLY A 40 -9.52 2.78 16.38
N ARG A 41 -8.65 2.58 15.38
CA ARG A 41 -8.14 3.60 14.46
C ARG A 41 -8.72 3.42 13.06
N LYS A 42 -8.38 4.35 12.18
CA LYS A 42 -8.81 4.38 10.77
C LYS A 42 -7.59 4.33 9.85
N VAL A 43 -7.83 4.07 8.56
CA VAL A 43 -6.79 3.86 7.56
C VAL A 43 -6.80 4.93 6.46
N SER A 44 -5.63 5.19 5.90
CA SER A 44 -5.47 6.01 4.69
C SER A 44 -5.74 5.22 3.40
N PRO A 45 -5.75 5.88 2.23
CA PRO A 45 -5.62 5.19 0.96
C PRO A 45 -4.30 4.41 0.84
N PHE A 46 -4.27 3.43 -0.06
CA PHE A 46 -3.06 2.75 -0.50
C PHE A 46 -2.27 3.67 -1.43
N LEU A 47 -1.08 4.11 -0.98
CA LEU A 47 -0.27 5.06 -1.73
C LEU A 47 1.13 4.49 -1.99
N SER A 48 1.78 4.98 -3.04
CA SER A 48 3.15 4.62 -3.40
C SER A 48 3.85 5.86 -3.98
N PRO A 49 5.18 5.97 -3.84
CA PRO A 49 5.95 6.98 -4.54
C PRO A 49 5.61 7.02 -6.04
N GLY A 50 5.45 8.23 -6.58
CA GLY A 50 5.03 8.50 -7.96
C GLY A 50 3.51 8.39 -8.21
N SER A 51 2.69 8.00 -7.24
CA SER A 51 1.24 7.82 -7.47
C SER A 51 0.39 9.07 -7.20
N VAL A 52 0.91 10.05 -6.46
CA VAL A 52 0.23 11.30 -6.12
C VAL A 52 1.12 12.51 -6.32
N HIS A 53 0.52 13.67 -6.57
CA HIS A 53 1.26 14.92 -6.67
C HIS A 53 1.96 15.24 -5.33
N GLY A 54 3.24 15.61 -5.38
CA GLY A 54 4.04 15.91 -4.19
C GLY A 54 4.69 14.69 -3.54
N TRP A 55 4.55 13.50 -4.14
CA TRP A 55 5.31 12.32 -3.73
C TRP A 55 5.99 11.70 -4.94
N GLU A 56 7.21 12.16 -5.21
CA GLU A 56 7.98 11.78 -6.41
C GLU A 56 8.47 10.33 -6.36
N LEU A 57 8.80 9.76 -7.52
CA LEU A 57 9.26 8.37 -7.62
C LEU A 57 10.57 8.13 -6.87
N GLU A 58 11.46 9.12 -6.82
CA GLU A 58 12.75 9.06 -6.14
C GLU A 58 12.60 8.83 -4.62
N GLU A 59 11.48 9.25 -4.02
CA GLU A 59 11.18 8.97 -2.61
C GLU A 59 10.92 7.48 -2.32
N GLN A 60 10.89 6.65 -3.37
CA GLN A 60 10.96 5.20 -3.26
C GLN A 60 12.23 4.74 -2.52
N PHE A 61 13.37 5.42 -2.69
CA PHE A 61 14.59 5.10 -1.93
C PHE A 61 14.35 5.27 -0.42
N THR A 62 13.71 6.37 -0.03
CA THR A 62 13.34 6.65 1.35
C THR A 62 12.42 5.57 1.91
N LEU A 63 11.31 5.26 1.22
CA LEU A 63 10.36 4.25 1.66
C LEU A 63 11.02 2.86 1.80
N CYS A 64 11.81 2.47 0.81
CA CYS A 64 12.44 1.16 0.78
C CYS A 64 13.59 1.01 1.78
N SER A 65 14.20 2.11 2.24
CA SER A 65 15.21 2.08 3.33
C SER A 65 14.63 1.56 4.65
N LEU A 66 13.30 1.65 4.83
CA LEU A 66 12.58 1.16 6.00
C LEU A 66 12.23 -0.33 5.91
N LEU A 67 12.43 -0.96 4.74
CA LEU A 67 12.01 -2.32 4.44
C LEU A 67 13.21 -3.25 4.25
N PRO A 68 13.15 -4.51 4.69
CA PRO A 68 14.25 -5.46 4.52
C PRO A 68 14.26 -6.04 3.09
N LEU A 69 14.46 -5.20 2.07
CA LEU A 69 14.29 -5.63 0.66
C LEU A 69 15.19 -6.81 0.26
N GLN A 70 16.43 -6.84 0.75
CA GLN A 70 17.38 -7.91 0.46
C GLN A 70 16.88 -9.29 0.96
N SER A 71 16.18 -9.34 2.10
CA SER A 71 15.69 -10.61 2.65
C SER A 71 14.52 -11.20 1.88
N ILE A 72 13.87 -10.39 1.04
CA ILE A 72 12.75 -10.81 0.18
C ILE A 72 13.13 -10.86 -1.31
N GLY A 73 14.43 -10.71 -1.63
CA GLY A 73 14.93 -10.79 -3.01
C GLY A 73 14.49 -9.62 -3.90
N VAL A 74 14.19 -8.47 -3.31
CA VAL A 74 13.83 -7.24 -4.04
C VAL A 74 15.00 -6.26 -3.96
N ALA A 75 15.24 -5.52 -5.04
CA ALA A 75 16.24 -4.46 -5.13
C ALA A 75 15.63 -3.20 -5.75
N LEU A 76 16.34 -2.08 -5.62
CA LEU A 76 16.04 -0.82 -6.31
C LEU A 76 17.13 -0.52 -7.33
N SER A 77 16.74 -0.15 -8.54
CA SER A 77 17.64 0.46 -9.52
C SER A 77 18.00 1.90 -9.11
N SER A 78 18.96 2.49 -9.82
CA SER A 78 19.39 3.89 -9.61
C SER A 78 18.31 4.94 -9.89
N ASN A 79 17.22 4.57 -10.59
CA ASN A 79 16.08 5.43 -10.89
C ASN A 79 14.82 5.09 -10.07
N GLY A 80 14.95 4.36 -8.95
CA GLY A 80 13.83 4.10 -8.06
C GLY A 80 12.87 3.00 -8.53
N ILE A 81 13.25 2.19 -9.52
CA ILE A 81 12.42 1.08 -10.01
C ILE A 81 12.74 -0.18 -9.22
N LEU A 82 11.69 -0.89 -8.79
CA LEU A 82 11.84 -2.17 -8.11
C LEU A 82 12.26 -3.28 -9.08
N ILE A 83 13.18 -4.12 -8.63
CA ILE A 83 13.66 -5.30 -9.34
C ILE A 83 13.41 -6.51 -8.43
N PRO A 84 12.62 -7.51 -8.87
CA PRO A 84 11.96 -7.65 -10.17
C PRO A 84 10.85 -6.61 -10.43
N PHE A 85 10.55 -6.35 -11.71
CA PHE A 85 9.54 -5.35 -12.10
C PHE A 85 8.12 -5.67 -11.61
N LYS A 86 7.80 -6.95 -11.42
CA LYS A 86 6.56 -7.40 -10.78
C LYS A 86 6.72 -7.36 -9.26
N SER A 87 6.95 -6.17 -8.73
CA SER A 87 7.01 -5.86 -7.31
C SER A 87 6.14 -4.64 -7.01
N LEU A 88 5.76 -4.48 -5.74
CA LEU A 88 5.10 -3.27 -5.27
C LEU A 88 5.76 -2.77 -3.98
N SER A 89 5.72 -1.47 -3.77
CA SER A 89 5.90 -0.81 -2.49
C SER A 89 4.64 0.00 -2.20
N CYS A 90 4.33 0.19 -0.93
CA CYS A 90 3.22 1.06 -0.54
C CYS A 90 3.35 1.57 0.88
N MET A 91 2.54 2.57 1.18
CA MET A 91 2.29 3.09 2.51
C MET A 91 0.78 3.18 2.74
N ILE A 92 0.35 2.71 3.91
CA ILE A 92 -1.00 2.87 4.43
C ILE A 92 -0.83 3.42 5.84
N GLY A 93 -1.32 4.65 6.06
CA GLY A 93 -1.34 5.25 7.38
C GLY A 93 -2.45 4.65 8.23
N ILE A 94 -2.17 4.47 9.53
CA ILE A 94 -3.15 4.06 10.54
C ILE A 94 -3.15 5.11 11.65
N GLY A 95 -4.31 5.69 11.95
CA GLY A 95 -4.38 6.81 12.89
C GLY A 95 -5.79 7.36 13.09
N THR A 96 -5.94 8.22 14.10
CA THR A 96 -7.20 8.92 14.41
C THR A 96 -7.50 10.08 13.47
N GLY A 97 -6.52 10.52 12.68
CA GLY A 97 -6.69 11.55 11.66
C GLY A 97 -7.31 11.06 10.35
N TYR A 98 -7.54 9.75 10.21
CA TYR A 98 -8.22 9.17 9.05
C TYR A 98 -9.70 8.92 9.36
N SER A 99 -10.55 8.87 8.32
CA SER A 99 -12.00 8.69 8.46
C SER A 99 -12.50 7.32 8.03
N SER A 100 -11.73 6.56 7.25
CA SER A 100 -12.18 5.30 6.65
C SER A 100 -11.76 4.07 7.45
N SER A 101 -12.66 3.09 7.56
CA SER A 101 -12.30 1.74 8.06
C SER A 101 -11.68 0.85 6.97
N GLN A 102 -11.83 1.23 5.70
CA GLN A 102 -11.33 0.48 4.54
C GLN A 102 -10.25 1.28 3.79
N VAL A 103 -9.24 0.60 3.29
CA VAL A 103 -8.13 1.21 2.57
C VAL A 103 -8.62 1.72 1.21
N GLY A 104 -8.62 3.04 1.09
CA GLY A 104 -9.02 3.74 -0.13
C GLY A 104 -8.08 3.55 -1.32
N THR A 105 -8.49 4.14 -2.44
CA THR A 105 -7.69 4.20 -3.67
C THR A 105 -6.91 5.50 -3.75
N THR A 106 -5.81 5.51 -4.50
CA THR A 106 -5.03 6.73 -4.82
C THR A 106 -5.91 7.85 -5.36
N CYS A 107 -7.00 7.50 -6.07
CA CYS A 107 -7.94 8.46 -6.62
C CYS A 107 -8.51 9.41 -5.56
N GLN A 108 -8.65 9.00 -4.29
CA GLN A 108 -9.20 9.84 -3.21
C GLN A 108 -8.36 11.10 -2.92
N VAL A 109 -7.07 11.07 -3.25
CA VAL A 109 -6.13 12.19 -3.00
C VAL A 109 -5.50 12.72 -4.29
N CYS A 110 -5.93 12.21 -5.44
CA CYS A 110 -5.38 12.59 -6.74
C CYS A 110 -6.00 13.90 -7.24
N SER A 111 -5.16 14.88 -7.57
CA SER A 111 -5.58 16.19 -8.10
C SER A 111 -6.27 16.12 -9.47
N ARG A 112 -6.14 15.00 -10.19
CA ARG A 112 -6.79 14.77 -11.50
C ARG A 112 -8.11 13.99 -11.40
N ASN A 113 -8.52 13.57 -10.21
CA ASN A 113 -9.68 12.67 -10.00
C ASN A 113 -10.93 13.12 -10.79
N ALA A 114 -11.31 14.39 -10.70
CA ALA A 114 -12.57 14.91 -11.27
C ALA A 114 -12.69 14.79 -12.80
N ARG A 115 -11.59 14.54 -13.50
CA ARG A 115 -11.53 14.46 -14.97
C ARG A 115 -10.66 13.29 -15.47
N CYS A 116 -10.48 12.28 -14.63
CA CYS A 116 -9.66 11.11 -14.95
C CYS A 116 -10.53 10.01 -15.56
N GLU A 117 -10.29 9.69 -16.83
CA GLU A 117 -10.99 8.58 -17.51
C GLU A 117 -10.63 7.20 -16.92
N MET A 118 -9.50 7.11 -16.21
CA MET A 118 -9.00 5.90 -15.55
C MET A 118 -9.25 5.91 -14.03
N GLN A 119 -10.27 6.63 -13.57
CA GLN A 119 -10.61 6.69 -12.15
C GLN A 119 -10.94 5.29 -11.63
N GLN A 120 -10.34 4.93 -10.49
CA GLN A 120 -10.70 3.72 -9.77
C GLN A 120 -11.97 3.99 -8.97
N PRO A 121 -12.99 3.10 -9.05
CA PRO A 121 -14.17 3.23 -8.23
C PRO A 121 -13.76 3.23 -6.76
N THR A 122 -14.32 4.16 -5.98
CA THR A 122 -14.17 4.16 -4.54
C THR A 122 -14.71 2.83 -4.03
N GLN A 123 -13.87 1.96 -3.47
CA GLN A 123 -14.35 0.80 -2.72
C GLN A 123 -15.04 1.38 -1.49
N GLY A 124 -16.37 1.41 -1.53
CA GLY A 124 -17.21 2.11 -0.57
C GLY A 124 -18.28 1.19 -0.02
N VAL A 125 -18.23 1.07 1.32
CA VAL A 125 -19.31 0.76 2.27
C VAL A 125 -19.89 -0.65 2.21
#